data_AF-R7I7F2-F1
#
_entry.id   AF-R7I7F2-F1
#
_cell.length_a   1.000
_cell.length_b   1.000
_cell.length_c   1.000
_cell.angle_alpha   90.00
_cell.angle_beta   90.00
_cell.angle_gamma   90.00
#
_symmetry.space_group_name_H-M   'P 1'
#
loop_
_entity.id
_entity.type
_entity.pdbx_description
1 polymer ?
#
loop_
_entity_poly.entity_id
_entity_poly.type
_entity_poly.pdbx_seq_one_letter_code
_entity_poly.pdbx_strand_id
1 'polypeptide(L)'
;MIGIRFEANAFLQHMVRNLVGSLVYVGIGKKPVGWLADVLEARNRALAAPTYAPDGLYLVGVNYGEAGDAAGLPRYSPTFMGPF
;
A
#
# COMPACT_ATOMS: atom_id res chain seq x y z
N MET A 1 7.52 15.45 1.73
CA MET A 1 6.38 14.70 1.15
C MET A 1 6.64 13.23 1.44
N ILE A 2 5.63 12.46 1.88
CA ILE A 2 5.78 11.04 2.21
C ILE A 2 5.00 10.23 1.15
N GLY A 3 5.68 9.30 0.48
CA GLY A 3 5.07 8.31 -0.40
C GLY A 3 5.13 6.93 0.25
N ILE A 4 4.12 6.09 -0.01
CA ILE A 4 4.11 4.69 0.44
C ILE A 4 3.83 3.82 -0.79
N ARG A 5 4.77 2.92 -1.10
CA ARG A 5 4.63 1.95 -2.19
C ARG A 5 4.22 0.59 -1.62
N PHE A 6 3.24 -0.04 -2.27
CA PHE A 6 2.81 -1.41 -1.96
C PHE A 6 3.07 -2.29 -3.17
N GLU A 7 3.64 -3.47 -2.94
CA GLU A 7 3.82 -4.51 -3.95
C GLU A 7 3.30 -5.83 -3.37
N ALA A 8 2.48 -6.53 -4.13
CA ALA A 8 1.93 -7.84 -3.77
C ALA A 8 1.48 -8.57 -5.05
N ASN A 9 1.30 -9.88 -4.93
CA ASN A 9 0.71 -10.71 -5.99
C ASN A 9 -0.77 -10.38 -6.24
N ALA A 10 -1.51 -10.04 -5.18
CA ALA A 10 -2.89 -9.61 -5.24
C ALA A 10 -3.25 -8.75 -4.02
N PHE A 11 -4.31 -7.93 -4.15
CA PHE A 11 -4.86 -7.13 -3.07
C PHE A 11 -6.34 -7.43 -2.87
N LEU A 12 -6.78 -7.47 -1.61
CA LEU A 12 -8.20 -7.51 -1.29
C LEU A 12 -8.86 -6.14 -1.49
N GLN A 13 -10.19 -6.11 -1.57
CA GLN A 13 -10.95 -4.87 -1.65
C GLN A 13 -10.59 -3.95 -0.49
N HIS A 14 -10.21 -2.71 -0.82
CA HIS A 14 -9.76 -1.66 0.11
C HIS A 14 -8.48 -1.95 0.92
N MET A 15 -7.77 -3.06 0.67
CA MET A 15 -6.59 -3.46 1.45
C MET A 15 -5.55 -2.34 1.60
N VAL A 16 -5.12 -1.76 0.47
CA VAL A 16 -4.10 -0.71 0.48
C VAL A 16 -4.56 0.52 1.28
N ARG A 17 -5.80 0.97 1.07
CA ARG A 17 -6.37 2.14 1.77
C ARG A 17 -6.53 1.89 3.28
N ASN A 18 -6.79 0.64 3.68
CA ASN A 18 -6.88 0.24 5.09
C ASN A 18 -5.49 0.25 5.76
N LEU A 19 -4.48 -0.25 5.05
CA LEU A 19 -3.09 -0.23 5.53
C LEU A 19 -2.59 1.21 5.66
N VAL A 20 -2.78 2.05 4.64
CA VAL A 20 -2.42 3.47 4.68
C VAL A 20 -3.11 4.17 5.85
N GLY A 21 -4.40 3.96 6.07
CA GLY A 21 -5.11 4.56 7.20
C GLY A 21 -4.49 4.19 8.55
N SER A 22 -4.10 2.93 8.71
CA SER A 22 -3.49 2.44 9.96
C SER A 22 -2.06 2.97 10.15
N LEU A 23 -1.26 3.03 9.07
CA LEU A 23 0.07 3.61 9.07
C LEU A 23 0.04 5.11 9.40
N VAL A 24 -0.93 5.85 8.86
CA VAL A 24 -1.12 7.28 9.17
C VAL A 24 -1.45 7.45 10.66
N TYR A 25 -2.31 6.62 11.25
CA TYR A 25 -2.65 6.70 12.68
C TYR A 25 -1.44 6.49 13.59
N VAL A 26 -0.55 5.57 13.21
CA VAL A 26 0.73 5.38 13.90
C VAL A 26 1.65 6.59 13.69
N GLY A 27 1.79 7.05 12.46
CA GLY A 27 2.68 8.17 12.10
C GLY A 27 2.33 9.50 12.76
N ILE A 28 1.04 9.74 13.06
CA ILE A 28 0.59 10.94 13.78
C ILE A 28 0.48 10.73 15.31
N GLY A 29 0.90 9.56 15.83
CA GLY A 29 0.91 9.26 17.26
C GLY A 29 -0.46 8.91 17.87
N LYS A 30 -1.51 8.68 17.08
CA LYS A 30 -2.82 8.23 17.60
C LYS A 30 -2.81 6.78 18.09
N LYS A 31 -1.86 5.97 17.60
CA LYS A 31 -1.64 4.58 18.00
C LYS A 31 -0.14 4.30 18.12
N PRO A 32 0.29 3.42 19.06
CA PRO A 32 1.69 3.05 19.18
C PRO A 32 2.14 2.19 17.98
N VAL A 33 3.45 2.13 17.71
CA VAL A 33 4.00 1.35 16.59
C VAL A 33 3.61 -0.13 16.65
N GLY A 34 3.60 -0.74 17.84
CA GLY A 34 3.21 -2.14 18.04
C GLY A 34 1.75 -2.46 17.71
N TRP A 35 0.86 -1.46 17.71
CA TRP A 35 -0.57 -1.66 17.50
C TRP A 35 -0.90 -2.27 16.13
N LEU A 36 -0.07 -2.01 15.10
CA LEU A 36 -0.30 -2.59 13.78
C LEU A 36 -0.15 -4.12 13.78
N ALA A 37 0.73 -4.66 14.64
CA ALA A 37 0.88 -6.10 14.83
C ALA A 37 -0.38 -6.67 15.51
N ASP A 38 -0.87 -6.01 16.56
CA ASP A 38 -2.11 -6.41 17.25
C ASP A 38 -3.31 -6.46 16.30
N VAL A 39 -3.43 -5.47 15.41
CA VAL A 39 -4.49 -5.41 14.39
C VAL A 39 -4.39 -6.59 13.42
N LEU A 40 -3.18 -6.95 13.01
CA LEU A 40 -2.94 -8.08 12.10
C LEU A 40 -3.28 -9.42 12.77
N GLU A 41 -2.84 -9.61 14.02
CA GLU A 41 -3.11 -10.82 14.80
C GLU A 41 -4.60 -10.99 15.10
N ALA A 42 -5.30 -9.91 15.40
CA ALA A 42 -6.72 -9.95 15.73
C ALA A 42 -7.61 -10.34 14.54
N ARG A 43 -7.12 -10.20 13.30
CA ARG A 43 -7.87 -10.50 12.06
C ARG A 43 -9.27 -9.86 12.02
N ASN A 44 -9.43 -8.72 12.69
CA ASN A 44 -10.72 -8.05 12.88
C ASN A 44 -10.65 -6.62 12.37
N ARG A 45 -11.42 -6.33 11.31
CA ARG A 45 -11.40 -5.02 10.63
C ARG A 45 -11.86 -3.87 11.52
N ALA A 46 -12.72 -4.15 12.51
CA ALA A 46 -13.20 -3.13 13.45
C ALA A 46 -12.08 -2.56 14.34
N LEU A 47 -10.98 -3.30 14.50
CA LEU A 47 -9.82 -2.85 15.28
C LEU A 47 -8.83 -2.02 14.47
N ALA A 48 -8.92 -2.05 13.14
CA ALA A 48 -8.06 -1.26 12.26
C ALA A 48 -8.61 0.18 12.07
N ALA A 49 -7.75 1.10 11.62
CA ALA A 49 -8.16 2.48 11.36
C ALA A 49 -9.24 2.57 10.27
N PRO A 50 -10.04 3.66 10.21
CA PRO A 50 -10.96 3.92 9.11
C PRO A 50 -10.26 3.86 7.75
N THR A 51 -11.00 3.48 6.71
CA THR A 51 -10.49 3.42 5.33
C THR A 51 -10.05 4.80 4.87
N TYR A 52 -8.80 4.94 4.44
CA TYR A 52 -8.26 6.23 4.00
C TYR A 52 -8.92 6.72 2.69
N ALA A 53 -8.85 8.02 2.40
CA ALA A 53 -9.37 8.60 1.16
C ALA A 53 -8.73 7.96 -0.10
N PRO A 54 -9.45 7.83 -1.22
CA PRO A 54 -8.93 7.21 -2.44
C PRO A 54 -8.00 8.11 -3.26
N ASP A 55 -8.06 9.43 -3.08
CA ASP A 55 -7.51 10.46 -3.98
C ASP A 55 -5.98 10.43 -4.15
N GLY A 56 -5.27 9.68 -3.31
CA GLY A 56 -3.81 9.50 -3.38
C GLY A 56 -3.34 8.11 -3.80
N LEU A 57 -4.26 7.21 -4.19
CA LEU A 57 -3.91 5.84 -4.59
C LEU A 57 -3.71 5.75 -6.10
N TYR A 58 -2.51 5.36 -6.52
CA TYR A 58 -2.16 5.18 -7.92
C TYR A 58 -1.59 3.78 -8.18
N LEU A 59 -2.02 3.14 -9.26
CA LEU A 59 -1.36 1.95 -9.78
C LEU A 59 -0.09 2.40 -10.52
N VAL A 60 1.08 2.08 -9.94
CA VAL A 60 2.37 2.54 -10.46
C VAL A 60 3.08 1.53 -11.35
N GLY A 61 2.66 0.27 -11.36
CA GLY A 61 3.34 -0.78 -12.11
C GLY A 61 2.66 -2.14 -11.99
N VAL A 62 2.96 -3.02 -12.96
CA VAL A 62 2.51 -4.41 -12.99
C VAL A 62 3.68 -5.27 -13.44
N ASN A 63 3.98 -6.33 -12.68
CA ASN A 63 5.05 -7.26 -13.02
C ASN A 63 4.47 -8.44 -13.81
N TYR A 64 4.92 -8.60 -15.06
CA TYR A 64 4.52 -9.68 -15.97
C TYR A 64 5.52 -10.85 -16.03
N GLY A 65 6.56 -10.84 -15.20
CA GLY A 65 7.64 -11.84 -15.20
C GLY A 65 8.50 -11.79 -16.46
N GLU A 66 9.25 -12.86 -16.71
CA GLU A 66 10.23 -12.96 -17.81
C GLU A 66 9.62 -12.71 -19.19
N ALA A 67 8.38 -13.15 -19.41
CA ALA A 67 7.67 -12.94 -20.66
C ALA A 67 7.44 -11.44 -20.95
N GLY A 68 7.17 -10.64 -19.90
CA GLY A 68 7.03 -9.20 -20.04
C GLY A 68 8.35 -8.49 -20.30
N ASP A 69 9.43 -8.96 -19.68
CA ASP A 69 10.77 -8.40 -19.91
C ASP A 69 11.25 -8.65 -21.33
N ALA A 70 11.06 -9.88 -21.84
CA ALA A 70 11.40 -10.24 -23.21
C ALA A 70 10.58 -9.43 -24.24
N ALA A 71 9.35 -9.06 -23.90
CA ALA A 71 8.49 -8.21 -24.70
C ALA A 71 8.76 -6.69 -24.52
N GLY A 72 9.71 -6.30 -23.66
CA GLY A 72 10.06 -4.90 -23.41
C GLY A 72 8.94 -4.11 -22.69
N LEU A 73 8.04 -4.79 -21.97
CA LEU A 73 6.95 -4.12 -21.26
C LEU A 73 7.48 -3.33 -20.06
N PRO A 74 7.01 -2.09 -19.85
CA PRO A 74 7.44 -1.30 -18.69
C PRO A 74 6.85 -1.89 -17.41
N ARG A 75 7.72 -2.22 -16.45
CA ARG A 75 7.29 -2.69 -15.12
C ARG A 75 6.66 -1.59 -14.26
N TYR A 76 7.11 -0.34 -14.45
CA TYR A 76 6.63 0.82 -13.71
C TYR A 76 6.34 1.99 -14.66
N SER A 77 5.40 2.84 -14.26
CA SER A 77 5.09 4.09 -14.94
C SER A 77 6.24 5.09 -14.77
N PRO A 78 6.72 5.72 -15.87
CA PRO A 78 7.79 6.72 -15.83
C PRO A 78 7.44 7.92 -14.94
N THR A 79 6.16 8.25 -14.82
CA THR A 79 5.64 9.35 -14.00
C THR A 79 5.98 9.18 -12.51
N PHE A 80 6.21 7.94 -12.06
CA PHE A 80 6.52 7.61 -10.67
C PHE A 80 7.97 7.08 -10.49
N MET A 81 8.86 7.29 -11.48
CA MET A 81 10.29 6.92 -11.42
C MET A 81 11.19 7.98 -10.73
N GLY A 82 10.60 8.91 -9.96
CA GLY A 82 11.35 9.83 -9.08
C GLY A 82 11.81 9.17 -7.78
N PRO A 83 12.61 9.85 -6.94
CA PRO A 83 13.22 9.30 -5.71
C PRO A 83 12.22 9.12 -4.54
N PHE A 84 10.99 8.71 -4.81
CA PHE A 84 9.94 8.49 -3.81
C PHE A 84 9.65 7.00 -3.59
#